data_AF-A0A3B4GMB7-F1
#
_entry.id   AF-A0A3B4GMB7-F1
#
_cell.length_a   1.000
_cell.length_b   1.000
_cell.length_c   1.000
_cell.angle_alpha   90.00
_cell.angle_beta   90.00
_cell.angle_gamma   90.00
#
_symmetry.space_group_name_H-M   'P 1'
#
loop_
_entity.id
_entity.type
_entity.pdbx_description
1 polymer ?
#
loop_
_entity_poly.entity_id
_entity_poly.type
_entity_poly.pdbx_seq_one_letter_code
_entity_poly.pdbx_strand_id
1 'polypeptide(L)'
;MYSYIHSILLLLISLLLLRLFLCCIVYFDSFNLAALLISLSDPNIITAESGQNVTLPCRASNNNNIIILEWSRADLGTQHVVVYRDGQFAPDDQHPSFKDRVDLQDRQMKDGDVSLILNNVTTADSGTYECRVLMGEIHSWELNIIYLRVVAPGEGEAASCLLMFVSKDVVDETLLLACYLKGQSPLKATRCSSTVTFGG
;
A
#
# COMPACT_ATOMS: atom_id res chain seq x y z
N MET A 1 -14.59 -64.53 -14.76
CA MET A 1 -14.44 -63.97 -13.39
C MET A 1 -13.09 -63.27 -13.20
N TYR A 2 -11.95 -63.92 -13.45
CA TYR A 2 -10.61 -63.31 -13.32
C TYR A 2 -10.38 -62.09 -14.23
N SER A 3 -10.72 -62.18 -15.52
CA SER A 3 -10.62 -61.06 -16.46
C SER A 3 -11.48 -59.85 -16.04
N TYR A 4 -12.67 -60.10 -15.49
CA TYR A 4 -13.56 -59.05 -14.98
C TYR A 4 -12.98 -58.35 -13.73
N ILE A 5 -12.42 -59.14 -12.79
CA ILE A 5 -11.75 -58.61 -11.60
C ILE A 5 -10.50 -57.79 -11.99
N HIS A 6 -9.73 -58.25 -12.98
CA HIS A 6 -8.58 -57.53 -13.51
C HIS A 6 -8.99 -56.18 -14.15
N SER A 7 -10.05 -56.17 -14.96
CA SER A 7 -10.60 -54.94 -15.56
C SER A 7 -11.11 -53.95 -14.51
N ILE A 8 -11.79 -54.43 -13.46
CA ILE A 8 -12.22 -53.58 -12.33
C ILE A 8 -11.03 -53.02 -11.57
N LEU A 9 -10.01 -53.85 -11.30
CA LEU A 9 -8.80 -53.44 -10.60
C LEU A 9 -8.05 -52.34 -11.38
N LEU A 10 -7.91 -52.50 -12.71
CA LEU A 10 -7.32 -51.49 -13.57
C LEU A 10 -8.14 -50.18 -13.59
N LEU A 11 -9.47 -50.27 -13.59
CA LEU A 11 -10.35 -49.10 -13.51
C LEU A 11 -10.24 -48.38 -12.16
N LEU A 12 -10.10 -49.10 -11.05
CA LEU A 12 -9.90 -48.50 -9.73
C LEU A 12 -8.53 -47.82 -9.61
N ILE A 13 -7.49 -48.44 -10.17
CA ILE A 13 -6.14 -47.83 -10.23
C ILE A 13 -6.17 -46.57 -11.09
N SER A 14 -6.82 -46.58 -12.26
CA SER A 14 -6.90 -45.40 -13.12
C SER A 14 -7.68 -44.26 -12.47
N LEU A 15 -8.78 -44.56 -11.78
CA LEU A 15 -9.55 -43.58 -11.01
C LEU A 15 -8.74 -43.02 -9.83
N LEU A 16 -7.95 -43.85 -9.15
CA LEU A 16 -7.06 -43.41 -8.06
C LEU A 16 -5.96 -42.48 -8.59
N LEU A 17 -5.32 -42.84 -9.70
CA LEU A 17 -4.30 -42.01 -10.36
C LEU A 17 -4.88 -40.68 -10.84
N LEU A 18 -6.08 -40.69 -11.42
CA LEU A 18 -6.76 -39.45 -11.84
C LEU A 18 -7.09 -38.55 -10.64
N ARG A 19 -7.54 -39.12 -9.52
CA ARG A 19 -7.77 -38.35 -8.28
C ARG A 19 -6.48 -37.75 -7.73
N LEU A 20 -5.39 -38.52 -7.70
CA LEU A 20 -4.08 -38.02 -7.26
C LEU A 20 -3.59 -36.90 -8.18
N PHE A 21 -3.74 -37.06 -9.49
CA PHE A 21 -3.36 -36.04 -10.48
C PHE A 21 -4.17 -34.74 -10.30
N LEU A 22 -5.49 -34.82 -10.16
CA LEU A 22 -6.34 -33.67 -9.91
C LEU A 22 -6.01 -33.00 -8.55
N CYS A 23 -5.70 -33.78 -7.52
CA CYS A 23 -5.27 -33.25 -6.22
C CYS A 23 -3.93 -32.48 -6.34
N CYS A 24 -2.97 -33.02 -7.10
CA CYS A 24 -1.70 -32.33 -7.38
C CYS A 24 -1.91 -31.01 -8.13
N ILE A 25 -2.79 -30.97 -9.13
CA ILE A 25 -3.14 -29.73 -9.85
C ILE A 25 -3.72 -28.71 -8.88
N VAL A 26 -4.72 -29.08 -8.06
CA VAL A 26 -5.34 -28.17 -7.10
C VAL A 26 -4.31 -27.67 -6.07
N TYR A 27 -3.42 -28.53 -5.58
CA TYR A 27 -2.39 -28.14 -4.62
C TYR A 27 -1.34 -27.22 -5.25
N PHE A 28 -0.92 -27.51 -6.48
CA PHE A 28 0.02 -26.68 -7.22
C PHE A 28 -0.60 -25.31 -7.57
N ASP A 29 -1.83 -25.27 -8.08
CA ASP A 29 -2.54 -24.04 -8.41
C ASP A 29 -2.83 -23.20 -7.17
N SER A 30 -3.23 -23.81 -6.04
CA SER A 30 -3.42 -23.09 -4.77
C SER A 30 -2.12 -22.54 -4.20
N PHE A 31 -1.00 -23.26 -4.32
CA PHE A 31 0.32 -22.76 -3.93
C PHE A 31 0.77 -21.58 -4.81
N ASN A 32 0.60 -21.67 -6.13
CA ASN A 32 0.91 -20.58 -7.06
C ASN A 32 -0.01 -19.37 -6.85
N LEU A 33 -1.30 -19.60 -6.58
CA LEU A 33 -2.25 -18.53 -6.27
C LEU A 33 -1.92 -17.86 -4.94
N ALA A 34 -1.56 -18.62 -3.91
CA ALA A 34 -1.12 -18.07 -2.63
C ALA A 34 0.18 -17.27 -2.77
N ALA A 35 1.17 -17.78 -3.52
CA ALA A 35 2.41 -17.07 -3.82
C ALA A 35 2.16 -15.78 -4.62
N LEU A 36 1.24 -15.81 -5.59
CA LEU A 36 0.81 -14.64 -6.36
C LEU A 36 0.09 -13.61 -5.47
N LEU A 37 -0.79 -14.05 -4.58
CA LEU A 37 -1.48 -13.19 -3.62
C LEU A 37 -0.52 -12.56 -2.59
N ILE A 38 0.51 -13.30 -2.15
CA ILE A 38 1.57 -12.75 -1.29
C ILE A 38 2.38 -11.69 -2.04
N SER A 39 2.69 -11.91 -3.32
CA SER A 39 3.34 -10.90 -4.17
C SER A 39 2.45 -9.69 -4.48
N LEU A 40 1.12 -9.82 -4.35
CA LEU A 40 0.13 -8.77 -4.49
C LEU A 40 -0.25 -8.10 -3.16
N SER A 41 0.41 -8.46 -2.05
CA SER A 41 0.28 -7.70 -0.82
C SER A 41 0.73 -6.27 -1.10
N ASP A 42 -0.23 -5.36 -1.01
CA ASP A 42 -0.12 -3.96 -1.44
C ASP A 42 1.14 -3.34 -0.83
N PRO A 43 2.06 -2.73 -1.61
CA PRO A 43 3.14 -1.94 -1.01
C PRO A 43 2.50 -0.98 -0.02
N ASN A 44 3.04 -0.81 1.19
CA ASN A 44 2.42 0.04 2.21
C ASN A 44 2.14 1.44 1.63
N ILE A 45 0.88 1.70 1.22
CA ILE A 45 0.48 2.94 0.56
C ILE A 45 0.15 3.95 1.64
N ILE A 46 0.96 5.01 1.73
CA ILE A 46 0.69 6.17 2.57
C ILE A 46 0.14 7.27 1.68
N THR A 47 -1.03 7.80 2.01
CA THR A 47 -1.64 8.92 1.29
C THR A 47 -1.56 10.18 2.14
N ALA A 48 -1.14 11.29 1.53
CA ALA A 48 -1.06 12.60 2.17
C ALA A 48 -1.56 13.68 1.21
N GLU A 49 -2.01 14.81 1.74
CA GLU A 49 -2.27 16.01 0.95
C GLU A 49 -1.01 16.88 0.88
N SER A 50 -0.84 17.58 -0.24
CA SER A 50 0.24 18.54 -0.39
C SER A 50 0.20 19.58 0.74
N GLY A 51 1.35 19.83 1.36
CA GLY A 51 1.51 20.72 2.51
C GLY A 51 1.55 20.00 3.86
N GLN A 52 1.18 18.72 3.93
CA GLN A 52 1.20 17.96 5.18
C GLN A 52 2.60 17.43 5.54
N ASN A 53 2.77 17.06 6.80
CA ASN A 53 3.91 16.26 7.24
C ASN A 53 3.47 14.80 7.29
N VAL A 54 4.30 13.89 6.78
CA VAL A 54 4.00 12.46 6.73
C VAL A 54 5.11 11.67 7.41
N THR A 55 4.73 10.59 8.08
CA THR A 55 5.68 9.61 8.61
C THR A 55 5.62 8.37 7.74
N LEU A 56 6.74 8.00 7.12
CA LEU A 56 6.91 6.75 6.39
C LEU A 56 7.39 5.69 7.37
N PRO A 57 6.55 4.68 7.70
CA PRO A 57 6.89 3.71 8.72
C PRO A 57 7.98 2.76 8.22
N CYS A 58 9.01 2.57 9.03
CA CYS A 58 9.99 1.51 8.81
C CYS A 58 10.52 1.01 10.15
N ARG A 59 10.55 -0.31 10.31
CA ARG A 59 11.03 -0.96 11.54
C ARG A 59 11.99 -2.07 11.21
N ALA A 60 13.16 -2.02 11.81
CA ALA A 60 14.17 -3.07 11.74
C ALA A 60 13.73 -4.27 12.59
N SER A 61 14.00 -5.49 12.13
CA SER A 61 13.60 -6.71 12.87
C SER A 61 14.39 -6.95 14.15
N ASN A 62 15.64 -6.47 14.20
CA ASN A 62 16.52 -6.53 15.36
C ASN A 62 16.96 -5.11 15.75
N ASN A 63 16.78 -4.79 17.02
CA ASN A 63 16.85 -3.44 17.56
C ASN A 63 18.23 -3.12 18.13
N ASN A 64 19.13 -4.10 18.23
CA ASN A 64 20.29 -4.02 19.09
C ASN A 64 21.57 -3.49 18.40
N ASN A 65 21.57 -3.33 17.07
CA ASN A 65 22.77 -2.86 16.36
C ASN A 65 22.50 -2.36 14.92
N ILE A 66 21.83 -1.23 14.76
CA ILE A 66 21.69 -0.56 13.45
C ILE A 66 22.96 0.26 13.18
N ILE A 67 23.72 -0.08 12.13
CA ILE A 67 24.96 0.63 11.76
C ILE A 67 24.68 1.74 10.74
N ILE A 68 23.90 1.40 9.71
CA ILE A 68 23.59 2.30 8.59
C ILE A 68 22.08 2.22 8.33
N LEU A 69 21.47 3.39 8.16
CA LEU A 69 20.11 3.56 7.66
C LEU A 69 20.17 4.41 6.39
N GLU A 70 19.60 3.91 5.32
CA GLU A 70 19.45 4.61 4.06
C GLU A 70 17.96 4.67 3.71
N TRP A 71 17.48 5.88 3.43
CA TRP A 71 16.23 6.09 2.73
C TRP A 71 16.54 6.55 1.32
N SER A 72 16.08 5.79 0.32
CA SER A 72 16.31 6.08 -1.10
C SER A 72 15.00 6.06 -1.89
N ARG A 73 15.05 6.61 -3.10
CA ARG A 73 14.01 6.42 -4.12
C ARG A 73 14.69 6.04 -5.43
N ALA A 74 14.04 5.22 -6.24
CA ALA A 74 14.60 4.75 -7.50
C ALA A 74 14.84 5.89 -8.53
N ASP A 75 14.10 6.99 -8.42
CA ASP A 75 14.19 8.13 -9.34
C ASP A 75 15.28 9.16 -8.98
N LEU A 76 15.96 9.00 -7.83
CA LEU A 76 17.04 9.88 -7.39
C LEU A 76 18.45 9.40 -7.81
N GLY A 77 18.54 8.26 -8.50
CA GLY A 77 19.82 7.68 -8.93
C GLY A 77 20.69 7.27 -7.74
N THR A 78 21.85 7.93 -7.58
CA THR A 78 22.81 7.65 -6.49
C THR A 78 22.59 8.52 -5.25
N GLN A 79 21.68 9.50 -5.31
CA GLN A 79 21.38 10.38 -4.18
C GLN A 79 20.27 9.79 -3.30
N HIS A 80 20.32 10.10 -2.02
CA HIS A 80 19.42 9.55 -1.02
C HIS A 80 18.44 10.61 -0.51
N VAL A 81 17.31 10.16 0.02
CA VAL A 81 16.40 11.01 0.80
C VAL A 81 17.07 11.38 2.12
N VAL A 82 17.67 10.40 2.80
CA VAL A 82 18.53 10.60 3.96
C VAL A 82 19.43 9.38 4.15
N VAL A 83 20.66 9.61 4.63
CA VAL A 83 21.56 8.58 5.12
C VAL A 83 21.91 8.91 6.57
N TYR A 84 21.80 7.92 7.45
CA TYR A 84 22.17 8.02 8.85
C TYR A 84 23.16 6.91 9.19
N ARG A 85 24.37 7.30 9.62
CA ARG A 85 25.45 6.37 9.97
C ARG A 85 26.28 6.98 11.09
N ASP A 86 26.87 6.14 11.93
CA ASP A 86 27.74 6.59 13.03
C ASP A 86 27.06 7.61 13.98
N GLY A 87 25.73 7.52 14.14
CA GLY A 87 24.95 8.41 15.01
C GLY A 87 24.69 9.81 14.45
N GLN A 88 24.91 10.03 13.14
CA GLN A 88 24.72 11.33 12.50
C GLN A 88 24.20 11.20 11.07
N PHE A 89 23.58 12.28 10.58
CA PHE A 89 23.18 12.41 9.18
C PHE A 89 24.41 12.63 8.29
N ALA A 90 24.41 12.04 7.10
CA ALA A 90 25.40 12.29 6.06
C ALA A 90 24.82 13.26 5.00
N PRO A 91 25.02 14.58 5.13
CA PRO A 91 24.38 15.58 4.27
C PRO A 91 24.93 15.58 2.84
N ASP A 92 26.15 15.09 2.61
CA ASP A 92 26.80 15.09 1.29
C ASP A 92 26.12 14.13 0.30
N ASP A 93 25.48 13.07 0.81
CA ASP A 93 24.78 12.05 0.01
C ASP A 93 23.29 12.37 -0.18
N GLN A 94 22.80 13.48 0.39
CA GLN A 94 21.39 13.84 0.41
C GLN A 94 20.98 14.60 -0.87
N HIS A 95 19.86 14.21 -1.46
CA HIS A 95 19.29 14.90 -2.60
C HIS A 95 18.73 16.28 -2.19
N PRO A 96 19.01 17.36 -2.94
CA PRO A 96 18.66 18.74 -2.54
C PRO A 96 17.18 18.99 -2.24
N SER A 97 16.25 18.27 -2.88
CA SER A 97 14.81 18.43 -2.66
C SER A 97 14.33 17.98 -1.26
N PHE A 98 15.14 17.21 -0.54
CA PHE A 98 14.82 16.70 0.80
C PHE A 98 15.55 17.42 1.92
N LYS A 99 16.47 18.32 1.57
CA LYS A 99 17.23 19.11 2.53
C LYS A 99 16.28 19.94 3.40
N ASP A 100 16.53 19.94 4.71
CA ASP A 100 15.74 20.64 5.74
C ASP A 100 14.26 20.19 5.84
N ARG A 101 13.89 19.10 5.16
CA ARG A 101 12.51 18.57 5.15
C ARG A 101 12.39 17.20 5.80
N VAL A 102 13.49 16.52 6.12
CA VAL A 102 13.47 15.16 6.65
C VAL A 102 14.06 15.06 8.05
N ASP A 103 13.52 14.15 8.86
CA ASP A 103 14.07 13.75 10.15
C ASP A 103 13.70 12.28 10.44
N LEU A 104 14.32 11.68 11.45
CA LEU A 104 13.93 10.37 11.96
C LEU A 104 12.90 10.52 13.08
N GLN A 105 11.88 9.66 13.06
CA GLN A 105 10.86 9.59 14.10
C GLN A 105 11.46 9.34 15.49
N ASP A 106 12.44 8.44 15.56
CA ASP A 106 13.28 8.26 16.74
C ASP A 106 14.77 8.22 16.33
N ARG A 107 15.51 9.27 16.68
CA ARG A 107 16.97 9.33 16.43
C ARG A 107 17.76 8.35 17.30
N GLN A 108 17.17 7.86 18.40
CA GLN A 108 17.75 6.78 19.19
C GLN A 108 17.43 5.39 18.59
N MET A 109 16.54 5.33 17.60
CA MET A 109 16.11 4.12 16.90
C MET A 109 15.66 3.01 17.87
N LYS A 110 15.00 3.39 18.96
CA LYS A 110 14.54 2.43 19.96
C LYS A 110 13.53 1.48 19.34
N ASP A 111 13.58 0.25 19.80
CA ASP A 111 12.71 -0.81 19.31
C ASP A 111 12.77 -1.00 17.77
N GLY A 112 13.90 -0.63 17.16
CA GLY A 112 14.12 -0.71 15.73
C GLY A 112 13.35 0.31 14.90
N ASP A 113 12.73 1.33 15.51
CA ASP A 113 11.96 2.34 14.78
C ASP A 113 12.90 3.30 14.02
N VAL A 114 12.89 3.18 12.70
CA VAL A 114 13.69 3.99 11.77
C VAL A 114 12.78 4.74 10.79
N SER A 115 11.55 5.01 11.21
CA SER A 115 10.54 5.70 10.42
C SER A 115 11.02 7.12 10.05
N LEU A 116 10.77 7.51 8.81
CA LEU A 116 11.16 8.81 8.27
C LEU A 116 10.01 9.81 8.41
N ILE A 117 10.27 10.98 8.99
CA ILE A 117 9.38 12.13 8.91
C ILE A 117 9.77 12.94 7.67
N LEU A 118 8.81 13.17 6.77
CA LEU A 118 8.96 14.05 5.61
C LEU A 118 7.97 15.22 5.73
N ASN A 119 8.51 16.42 5.83
CA ASN A 119 7.76 17.64 6.08
C ASN A 119 7.35 18.36 4.79
N ASN A 120 6.17 19.00 4.84
CA ASN A 120 5.61 19.82 3.77
C ASN A 120 5.65 19.10 2.42
N VAL A 121 5.00 17.95 2.33
CA VAL A 121 5.01 17.11 1.11
C VAL A 121 4.37 17.81 -0.08
N THR A 122 4.80 17.46 -1.28
CA THR A 122 4.29 17.98 -2.55
C THR A 122 3.95 16.80 -3.47
N THR A 123 3.21 17.04 -4.54
CA THR A 123 2.87 15.99 -5.52
C THR A 123 4.11 15.33 -6.13
N ALA A 124 5.23 16.05 -6.24
CA ALA A 124 6.53 15.54 -6.70
C ALA A 124 7.21 14.59 -5.69
N ASP A 125 6.79 14.61 -4.42
CA ASP A 125 7.26 13.66 -3.42
C ASP A 125 6.56 12.30 -3.53
N SER A 126 5.53 12.17 -4.38
CA SER A 126 4.90 10.87 -4.66
C SER A 126 5.89 9.91 -5.31
N GLY A 127 5.89 8.66 -4.87
CA GLY A 127 6.80 7.66 -5.41
C GLY A 127 7.06 6.51 -4.45
N THR A 128 7.95 5.63 -4.87
CA THR A 128 8.41 4.48 -4.10
C THR A 128 9.63 4.85 -3.29
N TYR A 129 9.51 4.71 -1.98
CA TYR A 129 10.57 4.91 -1.00
C TYR A 129 11.07 3.56 -0.52
N GLU A 130 12.38 3.45 -0.41
CA GLU A 130 13.07 2.26 0.08
C GLU A 130 13.79 2.61 1.38
N CYS A 131 13.46 1.90 2.44
CA CYS A 131 14.17 1.92 3.71
C CYS A 131 15.12 0.73 3.74
N ARG A 132 16.42 1.00 3.81
CA ARG A 132 17.49 -0.01 3.88
C ARG A 132 18.21 0.13 5.21
N VAL A 133 18.28 -0.97 5.95
CA VAL A 133 18.90 -1.01 7.28
C VAL A 133 20.02 -2.03 7.29
N LEU A 134 21.26 -1.60 7.58
CA LEU A 134 22.38 -2.49 7.81
C LEU A 134 22.49 -2.82 9.30
N MET A 135 22.33 -4.10 9.61
CA MET A 135 22.47 -4.63 10.96
C MET A 135 23.87 -5.15 11.22
N GLY A 136 24.49 -4.67 12.29
CA GLY A 136 25.89 -4.98 12.59
C GLY A 136 26.16 -6.38 13.13
N GLU A 137 25.21 -6.99 13.85
CA GLU A 137 25.42 -8.33 14.39
C GLU A 137 25.43 -9.40 13.30
N ILE A 138 24.53 -9.27 12.32
CA ILE A 138 24.33 -10.25 11.25
C ILE A 138 24.95 -9.83 9.91
N HIS A 139 25.46 -8.60 9.80
CA HIS A 139 25.96 -8.00 8.55
C HIS A 139 24.99 -8.15 7.38
N SER A 140 23.70 -8.04 7.67
CA SER A 140 22.61 -8.21 6.71
C SER A 140 21.89 -6.89 6.49
N TRP A 141 21.41 -6.71 5.26
CA TRP A 141 20.53 -5.62 4.88
C TRP A 141 19.08 -6.05 4.99
N GLU A 142 18.25 -5.20 5.58
CA GLU A 142 16.80 -5.29 5.50
C GLU A 142 16.27 -4.23 4.56
N LEU A 143 15.27 -4.58 3.75
CA LEU A 143 14.63 -3.69 2.79
C LEU A 143 13.13 -3.62 3.10
N ASN A 144 12.61 -2.40 3.29
CA ASN A 144 11.18 -2.12 3.36
C ASN A 144 10.80 -1.12 2.27
N ILE A 145 9.71 -1.41 1.54
CA ILE A 145 9.24 -0.59 0.42
C ILE A 145 7.92 0.06 0.82
N ILE A 146 7.88 1.39 0.71
CA ILE A 146 6.72 2.22 1.04
C ILE A 146 6.36 3.03 -0.20
N TYR A 147 5.07 3.12 -0.52
CA TYR A 147 4.61 3.97 -1.61
C TYR A 147 3.89 5.20 -1.04
N LEU A 148 4.44 6.39 -1.30
CA LEU A 148 3.81 7.65 -0.92
C LEU A 148 2.98 8.19 -2.09
N ARG A 149 1.71 8.46 -1.84
CA ARG A 149 0.80 9.17 -2.76
C ARG A 149 0.47 10.53 -2.17
N VAL A 150 0.90 11.60 -2.85
CA VAL A 150 0.55 12.97 -2.48
C VAL A 150 -0.46 13.54 -3.46
N VAL A 151 -1.61 13.99 -2.96
CA VAL A 151 -2.69 14.61 -3.77
C VAL A 151 -2.71 16.12 -3.59
N ALA A 152 -3.35 16.85 -4.51
CA ALA A 152 -3.52 18.28 -4.35
C ALA A 152 -4.41 18.60 -3.13
N PRO A 153 -4.25 19.78 -2.49
CA PRO A 153 -5.09 20.17 -1.37
C PRO A 153 -6.57 20.19 -1.79
N GLY A 154 -7.44 19.56 -1.00
CA GLY A 154 -8.88 19.48 -1.28
C GLY A 154 -9.30 18.43 -2.31
N GLU A 155 -8.37 17.68 -2.90
CA GLU A 155 -8.69 16.55 -3.80
C GLU A 155 -9.04 15.27 -3.01
N GLY A 156 -8.64 15.20 -1.74
CA GLY A 156 -9.07 14.17 -0.77
C GLY A 156 -10.50 14.36 -0.25
N GLU A 157 -11.09 15.54 -0.48
CA GLU A 157 -12.46 15.91 -0.11
C GLU A 157 -13.44 15.83 -1.28
N ALA A 158 -13.14 15.04 -2.31
CA ALA A 158 -14.10 14.79 -3.39
C ALA A 158 -15.32 14.03 -2.82
N ALA A 159 -16.38 14.77 -2.51
CA ALA A 159 -17.67 14.20 -2.15
C ALA A 159 -18.15 13.31 -3.31
N SER A 160 -18.34 12.02 -3.04
CA SER A 160 -18.97 11.14 -4.01
C SER A 160 -20.45 11.47 -4.02
N CYS A 161 -20.91 12.23 -5.02
CA CYS A 161 -22.34 12.46 -5.22
C CYS A 161 -22.92 11.30 -6.04
N LEU A 162 -23.70 10.44 -5.38
CA LEU A 162 -24.42 9.37 -6.08
C LEU A 162 -25.72 9.96 -6.64
N LEU A 163 -25.92 9.84 -7.95
CA LEU A 163 -27.21 10.13 -8.59
C LEU A 163 -28.19 9.02 -8.17
N MET A 164 -29.10 9.33 -7.26
CA MET A 164 -30.26 8.47 -6.99
C MET A 164 -31.51 9.12 -7.58
N PHE A 165 -32.08 8.51 -8.61
CA PHE A 165 -33.43 8.83 -9.06
C PHE A 165 -34.42 8.31 -8.01
N VAL A 166 -35.04 9.18 -7.22
CA VAL A 166 -36.20 8.80 -6.39
C VAL A 166 -37.45 9.04 -7.23
N SER A 167 -37.82 8.07 -8.06
CA SER A 167 -39.13 8.09 -8.72
C SER A 167 -40.19 7.61 -7.73
N LYS A 168 -40.94 8.56 -7.16
CA LYS A 168 -42.32 8.32 -6.72
C LYS A 168 -43.16 9.54 -7.11
N ASP A 169 -44.02 9.30 -8.09
CA ASP A 169 -45.16 10.11 -8.55
C ASP A 169 -44.95 10.97 -9.81
N VAL A 170 -45.91 10.83 -10.73
CA VAL A 170 -45.94 11.28 -12.15
C VAL A 170 -46.00 12.81 -12.32
N VAL A 171 -45.70 13.62 -11.28
CA VAL A 171 -45.93 15.08 -11.33
C VAL A 171 -44.77 15.93 -10.76
N ASP A 172 -43.63 15.35 -10.37
CA ASP A 172 -42.47 16.16 -9.95
C ASP A 172 -41.12 15.54 -10.37
N GLU A 173 -40.46 16.12 -11.37
CA GLU A 173 -39.09 15.76 -11.79
C GLU A 173 -38.04 16.44 -10.90
N THR A 174 -38.11 16.25 -9.58
CA THR A 174 -37.08 16.78 -8.68
C THR A 174 -35.88 15.82 -8.61
N LEU A 175 -34.76 16.21 -9.22
CA LEU A 175 -33.47 15.52 -9.08
C LEU A 175 -32.87 15.81 -7.69
N LEU A 176 -32.67 14.78 -6.86
CA LEU A 176 -31.98 14.90 -5.58
C LEU A 176 -30.55 14.35 -5.69
N LEU A 177 -29.56 15.23 -5.48
CA LEU A 177 -28.16 14.84 -5.34
C LEU A 177 -27.85 14.55 -3.87
N ALA A 178 -27.41 13.32 -3.57
CA ALA A 178 -26.87 12.97 -2.26
C ALA A 178 -25.34 12.90 -2.36
N CYS A 179 -24.65 13.77 -1.63
CA CYS A 179 -23.19 13.81 -1.60
C CYS A 179 -22.67 13.17 -0.31
N TYR A 180 -21.75 12.21 -0.46
CA TYR A 180 -21.14 11.48 0.65
C TYR A 180 -19.68 11.92 0.81
N LEU A 181 -19.34 12.41 2.00
CA LEU A 181 -17.96 12.71 2.38
C LEU A 181 -17.25 11.39 2.76
N LYS A 182 -16.21 11.04 2.00
CA LYS A 182 -15.36 9.89 2.30
C LYS A 182 -14.41 10.27 3.44
N GLY A 183 -14.43 9.53 4.56
CA GLY A 183 -13.49 9.76 5.69
C GLY A 183 -14.11 10.11 7.04
N GLN A 184 -15.42 10.36 7.14
CA GLN A 184 -16.12 10.49 8.43
C GLN A 184 -16.84 9.19 8.80
N SER A 185 -16.45 8.58 9.93
CA SER A 185 -17.20 7.49 10.56
C SER A 185 -17.99 8.01 11.77
N PRO A 186 -19.32 7.84 11.84
CA PRO A 186 -20.19 7.22 10.83
C PRO A 186 -20.46 8.17 9.64
N LEU A 187 -20.74 7.57 8.48
CA LEU A 187 -21.11 8.28 7.25
C LEU A 187 -22.29 9.22 7.51
N LYS A 188 -22.08 10.53 7.38
CA LYS A 188 -23.13 11.54 7.56
C LYS A 188 -23.67 11.98 6.21
N ALA A 189 -24.89 11.55 5.88
CA ALA A 189 -25.60 12.05 4.72
C ALA A 189 -25.99 13.52 4.96
N THR A 190 -25.48 14.44 4.15
CA THR A 190 -25.89 15.85 4.17
C THR A 190 -26.77 16.12 2.97
N ARG A 191 -27.93 16.75 3.17
CA ARG A 191 -28.82 17.13 2.07
C ARG A 191 -28.16 18.28 1.30
N CYS A 192 -27.71 18.01 0.08
CA CYS A 192 -27.35 19.06 -0.86
C CYS A 192 -28.62 19.49 -1.61
N SER A 193 -28.95 20.78 -1.59
CA SER A 193 -29.98 21.36 -2.43
C SER A 193 -29.30 22.14 -3.54
N SER A 194 -29.45 21.69 -4.77
CA SER A 194 -29.10 22.44 -5.97
C SER A 194 -30.35 22.60 -6.81
N THR A 195 -30.81 23.83 -6.99
CA THR A 195 -31.90 24.16 -7.92
C THR A 195 -31.33 24.08 -9.34
N VAL A 196 -31.75 23.09 -10.13
CA VAL A 196 -31.41 23.02 -11.56
C VAL A 196 -32.49 23.79 -12.32
N THR A 197 -32.18 24.99 -12.79
CA THR A 197 -33.08 25.72 -13.70
C THR A 197 -32.81 25.26 -15.13
N PHE A 198 -33.77 24.57 -15.74
CA PHE A 198 -33.76 24.34 -17.18
C PHE A 198 -34.16 25.64 -17.88
N GLY A 199 -33.24 26.22 -18.66
CA GLY A 199 -33.53 27.34 -19.54
C GLY A 199 -34.49 26.88 -20.65
N GLY A 200 -35.57 27.64 -20.83
CA GLY A 200 -36.58 27.41 -21.87
C GLY A 200 -36.14 27.87 -23.26
#